data_AF-A0A6L8RN60-F1
#
_entry.id   AF-A0A6L8RN60-F1
#
_cell.length_a   1.000
_cell.length_b   1.000
_cell.length_c   1.000
_cell.angle_alpha   90.00
_cell.angle_beta   90.00
_cell.angle_gamma   90.00
#
_symmetry.space_group_name_H-M   'P 1'
#
loop_
_entity.id
_entity.type
_entity.pdbx_description
1 polymer ?
#
loop_
_entity_poly.entity_id
_entity_poly.type
_entity_poly.pdbx_seq_one_letter_code
_entity_poly.pdbx_strand_id
1 'polypeptide(L)'
;MGQTVASGSGQGGGTAASGNHVVRGIVFAALGGICWGFSGTCAQLMTSGFGVPVSWITCVRLLLAAVIFLVVCGVREPRNLLAALRDVRSLGRIAAFALLGVLLTQVSYLSAISYTNAGTGTVLERLGLIVIMVYVCLRMRRLPRIREAAGLVLAIGGTVLIATKGNLGSLAIPAEGLFWGIISAFALAFYTLLPGKVLEKWGSFIVTGLAMLIGGAVATVAVQPWTIPVEVSPELAGVMFAMIIVGTFAAYLFYLQGITDAGPVRAGLVGCVEPVSATVISAVWLGTPVGVVDVVGCAMIIGMVFLVTEREEGSGGAASYDGAAYDLPPFQGRATELGYYKARRATRDDFERAKALLEDGHRAMASLGIREGLKKYPSARRLMRSIDAGKTYVVVASSSDSRADGSSADEGRIIGMFALNPQGDPAYAHMTGAKWATEPSSPDNPAYSALHWVTVAADARRRGVGGYILGTAERIAKGDGKVSICCDIYEDNVPMRELLLSYGYQFCGNVEIRSRFGRVKHRAVFERVL
;
A
#
# COMPACT_ATOMS: atom_id res chain seq x y z
N MET A 1 10.21 -42.19 -47.98
CA MET A 1 10.74 -41.96 -46.60
C MET A 1 11.42 -40.60 -46.59
N GLY A 2 11.06 -39.72 -45.65
CA GLY A 2 11.84 -38.50 -45.36
C GLY A 2 11.11 -37.17 -45.62
N GLN A 3 10.59 -36.61 -44.52
CA GLN A 3 10.52 -35.19 -44.10
C GLN A 3 10.44 -34.07 -45.15
N THR A 4 9.47 -33.15 -44.97
CA THR A 4 9.74 -31.70 -44.81
C THR A 4 8.53 -30.90 -44.30
N VAL A 5 8.77 -30.21 -43.17
CA VAL A 5 8.33 -28.86 -42.76
C VAL A 5 6.83 -28.58 -42.53
N ALA A 6 6.43 -28.61 -41.25
CA ALA A 6 5.33 -27.79 -40.73
C ALA A 6 5.91 -26.54 -40.07
N SER A 7 5.60 -25.37 -40.65
CA SER A 7 5.91 -24.05 -40.10
C SER A 7 5.02 -23.74 -38.89
N GLY A 8 5.63 -23.30 -37.80
CA GLY A 8 4.99 -23.09 -36.51
C GLY A 8 3.97 -21.93 -36.48
N SER A 9 2.85 -22.21 -35.84
CA SER A 9 1.94 -21.21 -35.27
C SER A 9 2.45 -20.80 -33.89
N GLY A 10 3.05 -19.62 -33.81
CA GLY A 10 3.36 -18.94 -32.56
C GLY A 10 2.20 -18.09 -32.06
N GLN A 11 2.11 -17.98 -30.74
CA GLN A 11 1.44 -16.95 -29.93
C GLN A 11 -0.09 -17.01 -29.82
N GLY A 12 -0.58 -17.22 -28.59
CA GLY A 12 -1.99 -17.02 -28.24
C GLY A 12 -2.44 -17.34 -26.80
N GLY A 13 -1.54 -17.48 -25.81
CA GLY A 13 -1.93 -18.00 -24.48
C GLY A 13 -1.75 -17.08 -23.26
N GLY A 14 -1.12 -15.90 -23.38
CA GLY A 14 -0.57 -15.18 -22.21
C GLY A 14 -1.33 -13.93 -21.71
N THR A 15 -2.33 -13.42 -22.44
CA THR A 15 -2.88 -12.07 -22.17
C THR A 15 -4.13 -12.04 -21.30
N ALA A 16 -4.93 -13.11 -21.25
CA ALA A 16 -6.25 -13.09 -20.60
C ALA A 16 -6.20 -13.05 -19.05
N ALA A 17 -5.21 -13.69 -18.42
CA ALA A 17 -5.12 -13.75 -16.95
C ALA A 17 -4.65 -12.44 -16.29
N SER A 18 -3.98 -11.55 -17.05
CA SER A 18 -3.52 -10.26 -16.53
C SER A 18 -4.61 -9.17 -16.51
N GLY A 19 -5.65 -9.29 -17.34
CA GLY A 19 -6.72 -8.29 -17.40
C GLY A 19 -7.68 -8.34 -16.20
N ASN A 20 -7.98 -9.55 -15.71
CA ASN A 20 -9.04 -9.75 -14.72
C ASN A 20 -8.73 -9.12 -13.35
N HIS A 21 -7.48 -9.17 -12.88
CA HIS A 21 -7.14 -8.59 -11.58
C HIS A 21 -7.09 -7.06 -11.64
N VAL A 22 -6.62 -6.45 -12.72
CA VAL A 22 -6.67 -4.98 -12.88
C VAL A 22 -8.12 -4.49 -12.94
N VAL A 23 -8.99 -5.17 -13.68
CA VAL A 23 -10.44 -4.86 -13.72
C VAL A 23 -11.05 -5.02 -12.33
N ARG A 24 -10.72 -6.09 -11.62
CA ARG A 24 -11.15 -6.29 -10.23
C ARG A 24 -10.68 -5.15 -9.32
N GLY A 25 -9.45 -4.69 -9.48
CA GLY A 25 -8.91 -3.55 -8.74
C GLY A 25 -9.63 -2.23 -9.06
N ILE A 26 -9.97 -1.99 -10.34
CA ILE A 26 -10.80 -0.86 -10.74
C ILE A 26 -12.19 -0.95 -10.10
N VAL A 27 -12.82 -2.12 -10.12
CA VAL A 27 -14.14 -2.32 -9.50
C VAL A 27 -14.08 -2.06 -7.99
N PHE A 28 -13.08 -2.59 -7.28
CA PHE A 28 -12.92 -2.34 -5.85
C PHE A 28 -12.57 -0.89 -5.53
N ALA A 29 -11.74 -0.22 -6.32
CA ALA A 29 -11.48 1.20 -6.18
C ALA A 29 -12.77 2.04 -6.36
N ALA A 30 -13.59 1.69 -7.36
CA ALA A 30 -14.86 2.35 -7.62
C ALA A 30 -15.86 2.13 -6.47
N LEU A 31 -15.99 0.88 -5.99
CA LEU A 31 -16.82 0.56 -4.83
C LEU A 31 -16.37 1.33 -3.58
N GLY A 32 -15.06 1.43 -3.35
CA GLY A 32 -14.50 2.25 -2.28
C GLY A 32 -14.93 3.72 -2.40
N GLY A 33 -14.77 4.31 -3.58
CA GLY A 33 -15.20 5.68 -3.86
C GLY A 33 -16.71 5.90 -3.69
N ILE A 34 -17.54 4.95 -4.13
CA ILE A 34 -19.00 5.01 -3.97
C ILE A 34 -19.39 4.96 -2.48
N CYS A 35 -18.75 4.08 -1.71
CA CYS A 35 -18.99 4.00 -0.27
C CYS A 35 -18.57 5.29 0.45
N TRP A 36 -17.49 5.96 0.04
CA TRP A 36 -17.12 7.26 0.59
C TRP A 36 -18.12 8.36 0.20
N GLY A 37 -18.62 8.39 -1.04
CA GLY A 37 -19.68 9.34 -1.43
C GLY A 37 -21.00 9.11 -0.68
N PHE A 38 -21.34 7.85 -0.42
CA PHE A 38 -22.44 7.49 0.48
C PHE A 38 -22.21 8.02 1.91
N SER A 39 -20.97 7.90 2.43
CA SER A 39 -20.57 8.49 3.72
C SER A 39 -20.82 10.00 3.78
N GLY A 40 -20.48 10.73 2.73
CA GLY A 40 -20.77 12.16 2.61
C GLY A 40 -22.28 12.47 2.63
N THR A 41 -23.09 11.62 2.00
CA THR A 41 -24.55 11.78 2.02
C THR A 41 -25.14 11.48 3.40
N CYS A 42 -24.64 10.46 4.11
CA CYS A 42 -25.00 10.24 5.51
C CYS A 42 -24.64 11.45 6.39
N ALA A 43 -23.51 12.11 6.13
CA ALA A 43 -23.13 13.33 6.85
C ALA A 43 -24.12 14.47 6.60
N GLN A 44 -24.53 14.66 5.33
CA GLN A 44 -25.53 15.65 4.98
C GLN A 44 -26.88 15.36 5.65
N LEU A 45 -27.34 14.10 5.64
CA LEU A 45 -28.58 13.71 6.31
C LEU A 45 -28.53 13.96 7.82
N MET A 46 -27.43 13.63 8.50
CA MET A 46 -27.29 13.88 9.93
C MET A 46 -27.24 15.36 10.28
N THR A 47 -26.55 16.18 9.48
CA THR A 47 -26.39 17.61 9.75
C THR A 47 -27.64 18.41 9.35
N SER A 48 -28.12 18.24 8.12
CA SER A 48 -29.23 19.03 7.55
C SER A 48 -30.60 18.43 7.83
N GLY A 49 -30.71 17.11 7.94
CA GLY A 49 -31.98 16.42 8.20
C GLY A 49 -32.27 16.28 9.69
N PHE A 50 -31.31 15.74 10.45
CA PHE A 50 -31.47 15.53 11.90
C PHE A 50 -30.93 16.68 12.77
N GLY A 51 -30.29 17.70 12.18
CA GLY A 51 -29.77 18.85 12.94
C GLY A 51 -28.58 18.52 13.85
N VAL A 52 -27.91 17.38 13.63
CA VAL A 52 -26.84 16.91 14.51
C VAL A 52 -25.56 17.73 14.28
N PRO A 53 -24.94 18.30 15.33
CA PRO A 53 -23.72 19.07 15.20
C PRO A 53 -22.54 18.25 14.65
N VAL A 54 -21.76 18.86 13.75
CA VAL A 54 -20.54 18.26 13.16
C VAL A 54 -19.55 17.79 14.23
N SER A 55 -19.41 18.55 15.32
CA SER A 55 -18.53 18.22 16.43
C SER A 55 -18.92 16.91 17.11
N TRP A 56 -20.22 16.65 17.27
CA TRP A 56 -20.74 15.40 17.85
C TRP A 56 -20.51 14.21 16.90
N ILE A 57 -20.86 14.38 15.62
CA ILE A 57 -20.67 13.35 14.58
C ILE A 57 -19.20 12.92 14.52
N THR A 58 -18.29 13.89 14.54
CA THR A 58 -16.83 13.67 14.49
C THR A 58 -16.36 12.81 15.65
N CYS A 59 -16.78 13.13 16.88
CA CYS A 59 -16.36 12.39 18.07
C CYS A 59 -16.81 10.92 18.00
N VAL A 60 -18.10 10.69 17.74
CA VAL A 60 -18.70 9.36 17.72
C VAL A 60 -18.12 8.52 16.59
N ARG A 61 -18.05 9.07 15.37
CA ARG A 61 -17.54 8.37 14.19
C ARG A 61 -16.08 7.95 14.37
N LEU A 62 -15.20 8.86 14.81
CA LEU A 62 -13.78 8.56 14.93
C LEU A 62 -13.51 7.49 16.00
N LEU A 63 -14.17 7.58 17.17
CA LEU A 63 -13.98 6.59 18.24
C LEU A 63 -14.52 5.21 17.85
N LEU A 64 -15.72 5.13 17.27
CA LEU A 64 -16.30 3.84 16.86
C LEU A 64 -15.53 3.21 15.69
N ALA A 65 -15.11 4.01 14.71
CA ALA A 65 -14.25 3.53 13.64
C ALA A 65 -12.89 3.05 14.18
N ALA A 66 -12.29 3.79 15.12
CA ALA A 66 -11.05 3.37 15.77
C ALA A 66 -11.19 2.02 16.47
N VAL A 67 -12.29 1.79 17.19
CA VAL A 67 -12.56 0.49 17.82
C VAL A 67 -12.54 -0.64 16.78
N ILE A 68 -13.23 -0.50 15.65
CA ILE A 68 -13.28 -1.53 14.61
C ILE A 68 -11.88 -1.80 14.05
N PHE A 69 -11.14 -0.76 13.66
CA PHE A 69 -9.79 -0.92 13.11
C PHE A 69 -8.83 -1.55 14.12
N LEU A 70 -8.88 -1.13 15.39
CA LEU A 70 -7.99 -1.64 16.44
C LEU A 70 -8.36 -3.05 16.90
N VAL A 71 -9.65 -3.43 16.90
CA VAL A 71 -10.07 -4.81 17.13
C VAL A 71 -9.51 -5.72 16.02
N VAL A 72 -9.62 -5.30 14.76
CA VAL A 72 -9.02 -6.05 13.64
C VAL A 72 -7.50 -6.18 13.80
N CYS A 73 -6.81 -5.11 14.19
CA CYS A 73 -5.37 -5.16 14.48
C CYS A 73 -5.04 -6.07 15.67
N GLY A 74 -5.83 -6.02 16.74
CA GLY A 74 -5.64 -6.84 17.95
C GLY A 74 -5.84 -8.32 17.67
N VAL A 75 -6.74 -8.68 16.75
CA VAL A 75 -6.98 -10.07 16.36
C VAL A 75 -5.95 -10.56 15.34
N ARG A 76 -5.63 -9.75 14.31
CA ARG A 76 -4.76 -10.18 13.20
C ARG A 76 -3.27 -10.04 13.50
N GLU A 77 -2.85 -8.96 14.16
CA GLU A 77 -1.44 -8.63 14.37
C GLU A 77 -1.15 -8.01 15.76
N PRO A 78 -1.56 -8.65 16.86
CA PRO A 78 -1.47 -8.08 18.22
C PRO A 78 -0.05 -7.65 18.61
N ARG A 79 0.96 -8.41 18.17
CA ARG A 79 2.38 -8.12 18.43
C ARG A 79 2.84 -6.82 17.75
N ASN A 80 2.37 -6.55 16.53
CA ASN A 80 2.73 -5.34 15.78
C ASN A 80 2.02 -4.11 16.36
N LEU A 81 0.74 -4.26 16.74
CA LEU A 81 0.00 -3.20 17.43
C LEU A 81 0.68 -2.81 18.75
N LEU A 82 1.04 -3.79 19.58
CA LEU A 82 1.74 -3.52 20.85
C LEU A 82 3.13 -2.91 20.63
N ALA A 83 3.85 -3.34 19.58
CA ALA A 83 5.13 -2.76 19.23
C ALA A 83 5.00 -1.30 18.74
N ALA A 84 3.95 -0.97 18.01
CA ALA A 84 3.65 0.40 17.58
C ALA A 84 3.38 1.31 18.79
N LEU A 85 2.61 0.83 19.76
CA LEU A 85 2.32 1.55 21.02
C LEU A 85 3.57 1.79 21.88
N ARG A 86 4.61 0.97 21.73
CA ARG A 86 5.89 1.16 22.45
C ARG A 86 6.87 2.08 21.72
N ASP A 87 6.64 2.37 20.44
CA ASP A 87 7.50 3.25 19.66
C ASP A 87 7.01 4.70 19.75
N VAL A 88 7.48 5.39 20.79
CA VAL A 88 7.12 6.79 21.09
C VAL A 88 7.39 7.73 19.91
N ARG A 89 8.42 7.47 19.11
CA ARG A 89 8.74 8.30 17.94
C ARG A 89 7.72 8.10 16.82
N SER A 90 7.28 6.87 16.60
CA SER A 90 6.19 6.60 15.67
C SER A 90 4.87 7.15 16.19
N LEU A 91 4.57 7.02 17.48
CA LEU A 91 3.38 7.60 18.10
C LEU A 91 3.33 9.12 17.95
N GLY A 92 4.45 9.84 18.14
CA GLY A 92 4.48 11.28 17.90
C GLY A 92 4.15 11.66 16.45
N ARG A 93 4.61 10.88 15.47
CA ARG A 93 4.25 11.09 14.05
C ARG A 93 2.81 10.72 13.75
N ILE A 94 2.31 9.63 14.34
CA ILE A 94 0.91 9.21 14.22
C ILE A 94 0.00 10.26 14.87
N ALA A 95 0.40 10.87 15.98
CA ALA A 95 -0.34 11.96 16.62
C ALA A 95 -0.40 13.20 15.73
N ALA A 96 0.72 13.60 15.10
CA ALA A 96 0.71 14.69 14.13
C ALA A 96 -0.22 14.39 12.94
N PHE A 97 -0.20 13.16 12.42
CA PHE A 97 -1.13 12.70 11.39
C PHE A 97 -2.59 12.64 11.89
N ALA A 98 -2.82 12.24 13.12
CA ALA A 98 -4.14 12.19 13.74
C ALA A 98 -4.78 13.57 13.82
N LEU A 99 -4.01 14.60 14.16
CA LEU A 99 -4.51 15.96 14.33
C LEU A 99 -4.62 16.71 12.99
N LEU A 100 -3.53 16.77 12.23
CA LEU A 100 -3.45 17.57 11.00
C LEU A 100 -4.00 16.86 9.77
N GLY A 101 -3.92 15.53 9.75
CA GLY A 101 -4.44 14.70 8.68
C GLY A 101 -5.87 14.26 8.98
N VAL A 102 -6.08 13.41 9.98
CA VAL A 102 -7.37 12.75 10.20
C VAL A 102 -8.43 13.70 10.77
N LEU A 103 -8.17 14.30 11.93
CA LEU A 103 -9.16 15.12 12.64
C LEU A 103 -9.48 16.40 11.87
N LEU A 104 -8.45 17.11 11.39
CA LEU A 104 -8.66 18.33 10.61
C LEU A 104 -9.46 18.06 9.34
N THR A 105 -9.16 16.98 8.60
CA THR A 105 -9.96 16.59 7.42
C THR A 105 -11.38 16.26 7.84
N GLN A 106 -11.57 15.46 8.90
CA GLN A 106 -12.90 15.06 9.35
C GLN A 106 -13.78 16.25 9.72
N VAL A 107 -13.27 17.21 10.49
CA VAL A 107 -14.02 18.41 10.89
C VAL A 107 -14.29 19.30 9.68
N SER A 108 -13.26 19.64 8.92
CA SER A 108 -13.39 20.58 7.79
C SER A 108 -14.27 20.03 6.67
N TYR A 109 -14.16 18.75 6.33
CA TYR A 109 -15.02 18.08 5.35
C TYR A 109 -16.49 18.06 5.78
N LEU A 110 -16.78 17.63 7.02
CA LEU A 110 -18.16 17.60 7.52
C LEU A 110 -18.75 19.00 7.65
N SER A 111 -17.97 19.99 8.07
CA SER A 111 -18.38 21.39 8.12
C SER A 111 -18.66 21.94 6.72
N ALA A 112 -17.82 21.65 5.73
CA ALA A 112 -18.08 22.03 4.35
C ALA A 112 -19.42 21.43 3.87
N ILE A 113 -19.69 20.15 4.15
CA ILE A 113 -20.97 19.52 3.82
C ILE A 113 -22.15 20.18 4.55
N SER A 114 -22.02 20.51 5.83
CA SER A 114 -23.13 21.09 6.61
C SER A 114 -23.55 22.47 6.13
N TYR A 115 -22.62 23.26 5.57
CA TYR A 115 -22.92 24.56 4.98
C TYR A 115 -23.29 24.48 3.49
N THR A 116 -23.05 23.33 2.84
CA THR A 116 -23.23 23.15 1.40
C THR A 116 -24.10 21.92 1.12
N ASN A 117 -23.51 20.86 0.58
CA ASN A 117 -24.08 19.53 0.39
C ASN A 117 -22.94 18.53 0.19
N ALA A 118 -23.25 17.23 0.18
CA ALA A 118 -22.28 16.15 0.05
C ALA A 118 -21.46 16.22 -1.24
N GLY A 119 -22.12 16.51 -2.38
CA GLY A 119 -21.46 16.63 -3.67
C GLY A 119 -20.48 17.79 -3.73
N THR A 120 -20.89 18.97 -3.27
CA THR A 120 -20.05 20.16 -3.26
C THR A 120 -18.88 20.03 -2.27
N GLY A 121 -19.13 19.52 -1.06
CA GLY A 121 -18.08 19.32 -0.05
C GLY A 121 -16.97 18.39 -0.51
N THR A 122 -17.33 17.24 -1.11
CA THR A 122 -16.35 16.29 -1.69
C THR A 122 -15.54 16.91 -2.82
N VAL A 123 -16.19 17.69 -3.69
CA VAL A 123 -15.54 18.36 -4.81
C VAL A 123 -14.54 19.42 -4.34
N LEU A 124 -14.88 20.22 -3.32
CA LEU A 124 -13.97 21.21 -2.75
C LEU A 124 -12.76 20.57 -2.06
N GLU A 125 -12.95 19.45 -1.36
CA GLU A 125 -11.86 18.69 -0.75
C GLU A 125 -10.85 18.20 -1.82
N ARG A 126 -11.33 17.81 -3.01
CA ARG A 126 -10.46 17.33 -4.11
C ARG A 126 -9.48 18.38 -4.63
N LEU A 127 -9.68 19.67 -4.32
CA LEU A 127 -8.68 20.71 -4.56
C LEU A 127 -7.37 20.44 -3.80
N GLY A 128 -7.37 19.58 -2.78
CA GLY A 128 -6.16 19.16 -2.09
C GLY A 128 -5.12 18.51 -3.00
N LEU A 129 -5.52 17.92 -4.13
CA LEU A 129 -4.59 17.42 -5.15
C LEU A 129 -3.74 18.53 -5.77
N ILE A 130 -4.30 19.73 -5.93
CA ILE A 130 -3.56 20.92 -6.36
C ILE A 130 -2.56 21.34 -5.28
N VAL A 131 -2.97 21.34 -4.01
CA VAL A 131 -2.07 21.66 -2.88
C VAL A 131 -0.88 20.69 -2.86
N ILE A 132 -1.14 19.39 -3.05
CA ILE A 132 -0.10 18.36 -3.16
C ILE A 132 0.80 18.62 -4.38
N MET A 133 0.23 18.91 -5.55
CA MET A 133 0.99 19.22 -6.78
C MET A 133 1.92 20.43 -6.57
N VAL A 134 1.42 21.51 -5.95
CA VAL A 134 2.20 22.72 -5.67
C VAL A 134 3.34 22.37 -4.71
N TYR A 135 3.05 21.63 -3.62
CA TYR A 135 4.05 21.17 -2.67
C TYR A 135 5.16 20.35 -3.37
N VAL A 136 4.79 19.42 -4.25
CA VAL A 136 5.76 18.61 -5.01
C VAL A 136 6.59 19.49 -5.95
N CYS A 137 5.99 20.45 -6.66
CA CYS A 137 6.72 21.38 -7.53
C CYS A 137 7.75 22.19 -6.75
N LEU A 138 7.35 22.74 -5.58
CA LEU A 138 8.23 23.50 -4.70
C LEU A 138 9.37 22.64 -4.13
N ARG A 139 9.06 21.43 -3.65
CA ARG A 139 10.06 20.51 -3.08
C ARG A 139 11.08 20.05 -4.13
N MET A 140 10.62 19.77 -5.33
CA MET A 140 11.45 19.32 -6.45
C MET A 140 12.10 20.48 -7.21
N ARG A 141 11.81 21.74 -6.84
CA ARG A 141 12.28 22.96 -7.52
C ARG A 141 12.04 22.92 -9.03
N ARG A 142 10.86 22.45 -9.44
CA ARG A 142 10.40 22.41 -10.83
C ARG A 142 9.16 23.27 -10.99
N LEU A 143 8.95 23.82 -12.19
CA LEU A 143 7.69 24.47 -12.54
C LEU A 143 6.60 23.42 -12.82
N PRO A 144 5.31 23.78 -12.66
CA PRO A 144 4.20 22.94 -13.09
C PRO A 144 4.30 22.65 -14.59
N ARG A 145 4.04 21.40 -14.97
CA ARG A 145 3.90 20.98 -16.36
C ARG A 145 2.66 21.62 -16.98
N ILE A 146 2.58 21.67 -18.31
CA ILE A 146 1.43 22.24 -19.03
C ILE A 146 0.12 21.57 -18.59
N ARG A 147 0.13 20.25 -18.40
CA ARG A 147 -1.03 19.48 -17.90
C ARG A 147 -1.43 19.86 -16.47
N GLU A 148 -0.44 19.99 -15.59
CA GLU A 148 -0.63 20.43 -14.19
C GLU A 148 -1.20 21.87 -14.14
N ALA A 149 -0.71 22.76 -15.01
CA ALA A 149 -1.22 24.13 -15.16
C ALA A 149 -2.65 24.16 -15.71
N ALA A 150 -2.97 23.34 -16.71
CA ALA A 150 -4.33 23.18 -17.21
C ALA A 150 -5.28 22.62 -16.13
N GLY A 151 -4.82 21.65 -15.34
CA GLY A 151 -5.53 21.15 -14.18
C GLY A 151 -5.82 22.25 -13.14
N LEU A 152 -4.85 23.11 -12.85
CA LEU A 152 -5.05 24.27 -11.97
C LEU A 152 -6.13 25.23 -12.49
N VAL A 153 -6.15 25.51 -13.79
CA VAL A 153 -7.19 26.36 -14.41
C VAL A 153 -8.57 25.72 -14.28
N LEU A 154 -8.68 24.41 -14.53
CA LEU A 154 -9.94 23.68 -14.35
C LEU A 154 -10.39 23.66 -12.89
N ALA A 155 -9.47 23.51 -11.93
CA ALA A 155 -9.78 23.56 -10.51
C ALA A 155 -10.39 24.90 -10.12
N ILE A 156 -9.70 26.00 -10.45
CA ILE A 156 -10.13 27.36 -10.13
C ILE A 156 -11.47 27.65 -10.82
N GLY A 157 -11.59 27.34 -12.11
CA GLY A 157 -12.83 27.55 -12.86
C GLY A 157 -14.01 26.76 -12.28
N GLY A 158 -13.80 25.48 -11.95
CA GLY A 158 -14.83 24.63 -11.35
C GLY A 158 -15.26 25.12 -9.96
N THR A 159 -14.31 25.53 -9.12
CA THR A 159 -14.60 26.11 -7.81
C THR A 159 -15.38 27.42 -7.91
N VAL A 160 -14.98 28.34 -8.79
CA VAL A 160 -15.70 29.60 -9.01
C VAL A 160 -17.12 29.33 -9.49
N LEU A 161 -17.28 28.38 -10.41
CA LEU A 161 -18.58 28.05 -10.99
C LEU A 161 -19.55 27.49 -9.94
N ILE A 162 -19.07 26.60 -9.07
CA ILE A 162 -19.83 26.05 -7.94
C ILE A 162 -20.13 27.12 -6.89
N ALA A 163 -19.13 27.92 -6.51
CA ALA A 163 -19.28 28.95 -5.47
C ALA A 163 -20.25 30.06 -5.86
N THR A 164 -20.40 30.35 -7.16
CA THR A 164 -21.23 31.44 -7.69
C THR A 164 -22.55 30.97 -8.31
N LYS A 165 -22.72 29.66 -8.53
CA LYS A 165 -23.79 29.08 -9.36
C LYS A 165 -24.01 29.83 -10.69
N GLY A 166 -22.93 30.34 -11.28
CA GLY A 166 -22.93 31.04 -12.56
C GLY A 166 -23.20 32.55 -12.47
N ASN A 167 -23.50 33.10 -11.28
CA ASN A 167 -23.62 34.54 -11.07
C ASN A 167 -22.37 35.09 -10.35
N LEU A 168 -21.41 35.60 -11.12
CA LEU A 168 -20.14 36.13 -10.59
C LEU A 168 -20.29 37.32 -9.64
N GLY A 169 -21.46 37.96 -9.57
CA GLY A 169 -21.74 39.08 -8.66
C GLY A 169 -22.13 38.67 -7.25
N SER A 170 -22.38 37.38 -6.97
CA SER A 170 -22.83 36.90 -5.66
C SER A 170 -22.32 35.48 -5.38
N LEU A 171 -21.90 35.21 -4.13
CA LEU A 171 -21.69 33.84 -3.72
C LEU A 171 -23.04 33.14 -3.49
N ALA A 172 -23.23 32.01 -4.17
CA ALA A 172 -24.38 31.13 -3.98
C ALA A 172 -24.19 30.17 -2.80
N ILE A 173 -22.95 29.99 -2.35
CA ILE A 173 -22.57 29.16 -1.20
C ILE A 173 -22.19 30.07 -0.02
N PRO A 174 -22.59 29.75 1.23
CA PRO A 174 -22.12 30.47 2.41
C PRO A 174 -20.58 30.55 2.46
N ALA A 175 -20.04 31.68 2.90
CA ALA A 175 -18.60 31.90 2.98
C ALA A 175 -17.91 30.87 3.88
N GLU A 176 -18.60 30.42 4.93
CA GLU A 176 -18.16 29.38 5.86
C GLU A 176 -17.98 28.03 5.16
N GLY A 177 -18.89 27.67 4.23
CA GLY A 177 -18.80 26.44 3.45
C GLY A 177 -17.57 26.42 2.55
N LEU A 178 -17.30 27.55 1.87
CA LEU A 178 -16.09 27.71 1.05
C LEU A 178 -14.82 27.69 1.92
N PHE A 179 -14.83 28.39 3.05
CA PHE A 179 -13.71 28.41 4.00
C PHE A 179 -13.37 26.99 4.46
N TRP A 180 -14.34 26.24 4.96
CA TRP A 180 -14.13 24.87 5.41
C TRP A 180 -13.74 23.93 4.26
N GLY A 181 -14.26 24.12 3.05
CA GLY A 181 -13.85 23.37 1.86
C GLY A 181 -12.37 23.58 1.52
N ILE A 182 -11.87 24.82 1.58
CA ILE A 182 -10.45 25.11 1.37
C ILE A 182 -9.59 24.51 2.49
N ILE A 183 -10.00 24.63 3.75
CA ILE A 183 -9.29 23.98 4.86
C ILE A 183 -9.24 22.47 4.65
N SER A 184 -10.32 21.86 4.17
CA SER A 184 -10.37 20.43 3.83
C SER A 184 -9.38 20.06 2.73
N ALA A 185 -9.23 20.88 1.70
CA ALA A 185 -8.21 20.68 0.66
C ALA A 185 -6.78 20.66 1.23
N PHE A 186 -6.44 21.56 2.16
CA PHE A 186 -5.15 21.53 2.85
C PHE A 186 -5.02 20.32 3.78
N ALA A 187 -6.09 19.96 4.49
CA ALA A 187 -6.14 18.81 5.37
C ALA A 187 -5.91 17.50 4.59
N LEU A 188 -6.50 17.36 3.40
CA LEU A 188 -6.27 16.24 2.48
C LEU A 188 -4.80 16.12 2.08
N ALA A 189 -4.11 17.25 1.86
CA ALA A 189 -2.68 17.25 1.57
C ALA A 189 -1.86 16.72 2.75
N PHE A 190 -2.16 17.16 3.98
CA PHE A 190 -1.53 16.60 5.19
C PHE A 190 -1.86 15.12 5.38
N TYR A 191 -3.12 14.74 5.18
CA TYR A 191 -3.59 13.37 5.28
C TYR A 191 -2.81 12.45 4.33
N THR A 192 -2.51 12.93 3.12
CA THR A 192 -1.81 12.15 2.10
C THR A 192 -0.30 12.09 2.34
N LEU A 193 0.32 13.22 2.70
CA LEU A 193 1.78 13.36 2.70
C LEU A 193 2.44 12.99 4.04
N LEU A 194 1.78 13.28 5.16
CA LEU A 194 2.38 13.14 6.49
C LEU A 194 2.62 11.68 6.96
N PRO A 195 1.73 10.70 6.68
CA PRO A 195 1.83 9.38 7.29
C PRO A 195 2.82 8.44 6.58
N GLY A 196 3.44 8.81 5.46
CA GLY A 196 4.25 7.91 4.62
C GLY A 196 5.24 7.01 5.39
N LYS A 197 6.08 7.60 6.25
CA LYS A 197 7.09 6.84 7.04
C LYS A 197 6.49 5.89 8.09
N VAL A 198 5.34 6.24 8.65
CA VAL A 198 4.69 5.39 9.67
C VAL A 198 3.83 4.32 9.03
N LEU A 199 3.22 4.59 7.87
CA LEU A 199 2.53 3.60 7.04
C LEU A 199 3.51 2.54 6.54
N GLU A 200 4.69 2.94 6.09
CA GLU A 200 5.79 2.02 5.73
C GLU A 200 6.14 1.06 6.86
N LYS A 201 6.18 1.57 8.08
CA LYS A 201 6.70 0.82 9.23
C LYS A 201 5.64 -0.08 9.87
N TRP A 202 4.42 0.42 10.03
CA TRP A 202 3.37 -0.22 10.84
C TRP A 202 2.16 -0.67 10.03
N GLY A 203 2.11 -0.37 8.74
CA GLY A 203 0.97 -0.68 7.89
C GLY A 203 -0.20 0.27 8.11
N SER A 204 -1.12 0.26 7.14
CA SER A 204 -2.19 1.27 7.10
C SER A 204 -3.29 1.04 8.15
N PHE A 205 -3.61 -0.21 8.49
CA PHE A 205 -4.62 -0.51 9.53
C PHE A 205 -4.23 0.03 10.91
N ILE A 206 -3.00 -0.25 11.38
CA ILE A 206 -2.53 0.18 12.70
C ILE A 206 -2.44 1.71 12.75
N VAL A 207 -1.85 2.33 11.73
CA VAL A 207 -1.69 3.79 11.68
C VAL A 207 -3.04 4.50 11.63
N THR A 208 -3.96 4.06 10.77
CA THR A 208 -5.29 4.65 10.66
C THR A 208 -6.10 4.45 11.93
N GLY A 209 -6.10 3.25 12.51
CA GLY A 209 -6.82 2.96 13.76
C GLY A 209 -6.31 3.79 14.94
N LEU A 210 -4.99 3.89 15.10
CA LEU A 210 -4.38 4.74 16.15
C LEU A 210 -4.62 6.23 15.88
N ALA A 211 -4.58 6.68 14.63
CA ALA A 211 -4.83 8.07 14.29
C ALA A 211 -6.29 8.47 14.53
N MET A 212 -7.26 7.60 14.19
CA MET A 212 -8.67 7.78 14.52
C MET A 212 -8.89 7.79 16.03
N LEU A 213 -8.21 6.90 16.78
CA LEU A 213 -8.30 6.88 18.24
C LEU A 213 -7.81 8.20 18.86
N ILE A 214 -6.61 8.65 18.47
CA ILE A 214 -6.02 9.88 18.99
C ILE A 214 -6.87 11.10 18.60
N GLY A 215 -7.26 11.20 17.32
CA GLY A 215 -8.10 12.30 16.84
C GLY A 215 -9.48 12.32 17.51
N GLY A 216 -10.12 11.16 17.62
CA GLY A 216 -11.41 11.01 18.29
C GLY A 216 -11.33 11.30 19.79
N ALA A 217 -10.26 10.87 20.47
CA ALA A 217 -10.05 11.18 21.89
C ALA A 217 -9.82 12.68 22.12
N VAL A 218 -8.98 13.33 21.31
CA VAL A 218 -8.73 14.77 21.40
C VAL A 218 -10.00 15.56 21.12
N ALA A 219 -10.74 15.21 20.07
CA ALA A 219 -12.03 15.83 19.76
C ALA A 219 -13.03 15.65 20.91
N THR A 220 -13.10 14.46 21.49
CA THR A 220 -14.01 14.11 22.58
C THR A 220 -13.71 14.90 23.85
N VAL A 221 -12.43 15.05 24.20
CA VAL A 221 -12.00 15.87 25.35
C VAL A 221 -12.32 17.35 25.12
N ALA A 222 -12.12 17.85 23.90
CA ALA A 222 -12.36 19.26 23.57
C ALA A 222 -13.87 19.60 23.49
N VAL A 223 -14.67 18.72 22.89
CA VAL A 223 -16.08 18.97 22.57
C VAL A 223 -17.01 18.50 23.69
N GLN A 224 -16.64 17.44 24.42
CA GLN A 224 -17.47 16.80 25.43
C GLN A 224 -18.87 16.43 24.89
N PRO A 225 -18.96 15.50 23.91
CA PRO A 225 -20.18 15.25 23.15
C PRO A 225 -21.38 14.80 24.01
N TRP A 226 -21.15 14.27 25.21
CA TRP A 226 -22.20 13.94 26.18
C TRP A 226 -22.93 15.15 26.77
N THR A 227 -22.40 16.37 26.59
CA THR A 227 -23.05 17.62 27.01
C THR A 227 -23.96 18.21 25.93
N ILE A 228 -23.85 17.71 24.69
CA ILE A 228 -24.62 18.21 23.55
C ILE A 228 -25.94 17.44 23.51
N PRO A 229 -27.09 18.13 23.55
CA PRO A 229 -28.41 17.49 23.54
C PRO A 229 -28.73 16.96 22.14
N VAL A 230 -28.23 15.76 21.82
CA VAL A 230 -28.57 15.02 20.60
C VAL A 230 -29.48 13.86 20.97
N GLU A 231 -30.71 13.88 20.45
CA GLU A 231 -31.64 12.77 20.59
C GLU A 231 -31.25 11.64 19.63
N VAL A 232 -30.69 10.56 20.18
CA VAL A 232 -30.26 9.41 19.38
C VAL A 232 -31.47 8.53 19.07
N SER A 233 -32.16 8.84 17.98
CA SER A 233 -33.22 8.00 17.42
C SER A 233 -32.64 6.71 16.78
N PRO A 234 -33.43 5.63 16.64
CA PRO A 234 -33.00 4.43 15.92
C PRO A 234 -32.55 4.71 14.47
N GLU A 235 -33.18 5.69 13.83
CA GLU A 235 -32.83 6.13 12.46
C GLU A 235 -31.45 6.79 12.44
N LEU A 236 -31.19 7.74 13.34
CA LEU A 236 -29.89 8.40 13.45
C LEU A 236 -28.78 7.39 13.77
N ALA A 237 -29.04 6.45 14.68
CA ALA A 237 -28.12 5.37 15.00
C ALA A 237 -27.84 4.48 13.76
N GLY A 238 -28.87 4.17 12.97
CA GLY A 238 -28.76 3.42 11.72
C GLY A 238 -27.89 4.14 10.67
N VAL A 239 -28.10 5.45 10.48
CA VAL A 239 -27.31 6.27 9.55
C VAL A 239 -25.86 6.38 10.01
N MET A 240 -25.61 6.59 11.31
CA MET A 240 -24.27 6.60 11.89
C MET A 240 -23.56 5.25 11.70
N PHE A 241 -24.26 4.14 11.97
CA PHE A 241 -23.73 2.79 11.75
C PHE A 241 -23.38 2.55 10.28
N ALA A 242 -24.25 2.93 9.34
CA ALA A 242 -23.99 2.81 7.91
C ALA A 242 -22.78 3.66 7.47
N MET A 243 -22.66 4.89 7.98
CA MET A 243 -21.49 5.75 7.74
C MET A 243 -20.17 5.11 8.21
N ILE A 244 -20.18 4.44 9.37
CA ILE A 244 -18.99 3.82 9.95
C ILE A 244 -18.63 2.52 9.21
N ILE A 245 -19.61 1.62 9.04
CA ILE A 245 -19.35 0.30 8.45
C ILE A 245 -19.16 0.40 6.94
N VAL A 246 -20.11 0.98 6.23
CA VAL A 246 -20.06 1.09 4.76
C VAL A 246 -19.13 2.23 4.38
N GLY A 247 -19.41 3.43 4.90
CA GLY A 247 -18.75 4.67 4.49
C GLY A 247 -17.36 4.90 5.06
N THR A 248 -16.83 4.01 5.91
CA THR A 248 -15.47 4.13 6.45
C THR A 248 -14.72 2.81 6.34
N PHE A 249 -15.15 1.76 7.05
CA PHE A 249 -14.41 0.50 7.13
C PHE A 249 -14.41 -0.28 5.81
N ALA A 250 -15.60 -0.55 5.23
CA ALA A 250 -15.72 -1.27 3.97
C ALA A 250 -15.16 -0.45 2.79
N ALA A 251 -15.46 0.86 2.75
CA ALA A 251 -14.88 1.77 1.76
C ALA A 251 -13.34 1.68 1.72
N TYR A 252 -12.72 1.72 2.91
CA TYR A 252 -11.28 1.61 3.05
C TYR A 252 -10.75 0.23 2.61
N LEU A 253 -11.43 -0.86 2.97
CA LEU A 253 -11.08 -2.21 2.52
C LEU A 253 -11.11 -2.35 1.00
N PHE A 254 -12.20 -1.90 0.36
CA PHE A 254 -12.33 -1.93 -1.08
C PHE A 254 -11.28 -1.05 -1.76
N TYR A 255 -11.04 0.15 -1.25
CA TYR A 255 -10.00 1.02 -1.81
C TYR A 255 -8.60 0.43 -1.69
N LEU A 256 -8.25 -0.16 -0.54
CA LEU A 256 -6.98 -0.87 -0.37
C LEU A 256 -6.84 -2.05 -1.34
N GLN A 257 -7.92 -2.81 -1.55
CA GLN A 257 -7.93 -3.88 -2.53
C GLN A 257 -7.73 -3.33 -3.95
N GLY A 258 -8.37 -2.20 -4.27
CA GLY A 258 -8.19 -1.50 -5.54
C GLY A 258 -6.75 -1.06 -5.78
N ILE A 259 -6.08 -0.52 -4.76
CA ILE A 259 -4.65 -0.17 -4.83
C ILE A 259 -3.80 -1.43 -5.02
N THR A 260 -4.09 -2.49 -4.28
CA THR A 260 -3.35 -3.75 -4.35
C THR A 260 -3.44 -4.36 -5.75
N ASP A 261 -4.62 -4.32 -6.36
CA ASP A 261 -4.86 -5.00 -7.64
C ASP A 261 -4.53 -4.15 -8.87
N ALA A 262 -4.91 -2.87 -8.88
CA ALA A 262 -4.75 -1.98 -10.04
C ALA A 262 -3.61 -0.96 -9.90
N GLY A 263 -3.00 -0.88 -8.72
CA GLY A 263 -1.97 0.10 -8.40
C GLY A 263 -2.56 1.45 -7.90
N PRO A 264 -1.77 2.25 -7.16
CA PRO A 264 -2.23 3.48 -6.51
C PRO A 264 -2.64 4.58 -7.49
N VAL A 265 -2.03 4.63 -8.68
CA VAL A 265 -2.38 5.64 -9.70
C VAL A 265 -3.76 5.37 -10.28
N ARG A 266 -4.01 4.13 -10.76
CA ARG A 266 -5.31 3.75 -11.33
C ARG A 266 -6.40 3.77 -10.27
N ALA A 267 -6.13 3.24 -9.07
CA ALA A 267 -7.09 3.28 -7.97
C ALA A 267 -7.41 4.72 -7.54
N GLY A 268 -6.42 5.60 -7.50
CA GLY A 268 -6.61 7.02 -7.20
C GLY A 268 -7.47 7.75 -8.24
N LEU A 269 -7.25 7.48 -9.52
CA LEU A 269 -8.06 7.99 -10.63
C LEU A 269 -9.51 7.52 -10.55
N VAL A 270 -9.73 6.22 -10.33
CA VAL A 270 -11.08 5.65 -10.17
C VAL A 270 -11.76 6.16 -8.89
N GLY A 271 -10.97 6.50 -7.86
CA GLY A 271 -11.46 7.16 -6.65
C GLY A 271 -12.19 8.49 -6.91
N CYS A 272 -12.05 9.11 -8.09
CA CYS A 272 -12.83 10.28 -8.51
C CYS A 272 -14.34 10.01 -8.66
N VAL A 273 -14.77 8.74 -8.57
CA VAL A 273 -16.18 8.38 -8.48
C VAL A 273 -16.82 8.87 -7.17
N GLU A 274 -16.04 9.16 -6.13
CA GLU A 274 -16.56 9.68 -4.86
C GLU A 274 -17.42 10.94 -5.00
N PRO A 275 -16.94 12.07 -5.55
CA PRO A 275 -17.77 13.27 -5.68
C PRO A 275 -19.01 13.07 -6.57
N VAL A 276 -18.89 12.25 -7.62
CA VAL A 276 -20.01 11.90 -8.50
C VAL A 276 -21.06 11.11 -7.72
N SER A 277 -20.63 10.09 -6.98
CA SER A 277 -21.54 9.26 -6.19
C SER A 277 -22.17 10.05 -5.04
N ALA A 278 -21.43 10.92 -4.35
CA ALA A 278 -21.97 11.83 -3.35
C ALA A 278 -23.07 12.73 -3.93
N THR A 279 -22.83 13.30 -5.12
CA THR A 279 -23.82 14.14 -5.81
C THR A 279 -25.07 13.36 -6.21
N VAL A 280 -24.91 12.19 -6.83
CA VAL A 280 -26.03 11.36 -7.28
C VAL A 280 -26.84 10.82 -6.10
N ILE A 281 -26.17 10.29 -5.08
CA ILE A 281 -26.83 9.71 -3.89
C ILE A 281 -27.55 10.82 -3.13
N SER A 282 -26.94 11.99 -2.90
CA SER A 282 -27.61 13.11 -2.22
C SER A 282 -28.78 13.70 -3.03
N ALA A 283 -28.72 13.71 -4.36
CA ALA A 283 -29.83 14.14 -5.21
C ALA A 283 -31.00 13.14 -5.16
N VAL A 284 -30.72 11.84 -5.31
CA VAL A 284 -31.76 10.80 -5.38
C VAL A 284 -32.35 10.48 -4.00
N TRP A 285 -31.50 10.36 -2.97
CA TRP A 285 -31.93 9.95 -1.64
C TRP A 285 -32.45 11.12 -0.80
N LEU A 286 -31.78 12.27 -0.83
CA LEU A 286 -32.13 13.43 0.00
C LEU A 286 -32.92 14.50 -0.76
N GLY A 287 -33.13 14.33 -2.07
CA GLY A 287 -33.77 15.36 -2.90
C GLY A 287 -32.93 16.63 -3.05
N THR A 288 -31.60 16.54 -2.90
CA THR A 288 -30.72 17.72 -2.97
C THR A 288 -30.77 18.32 -4.37
N PRO A 289 -31.08 19.62 -4.53
CA PRO A 289 -31.14 20.25 -5.84
C PRO A 289 -29.74 20.37 -6.44
N VAL A 290 -29.53 19.73 -7.59
CA VAL A 290 -28.29 19.79 -8.37
C VAL A 290 -28.54 20.58 -9.64
N GLY A 291 -27.91 21.76 -9.76
CA GLY A 291 -28.01 22.59 -10.95
C GLY A 291 -27.08 22.11 -12.06
N VAL A 292 -27.38 22.51 -13.30
CA VAL A 292 -26.48 22.27 -14.46
C VAL A 292 -25.09 22.86 -14.20
N VAL A 293 -25.03 24.02 -13.54
CA VAL A 293 -23.80 24.70 -13.17
C VAL A 293 -22.94 23.86 -12.21
N ASP A 294 -23.58 23.20 -11.24
CA ASP A 294 -22.91 22.30 -10.29
C ASP A 294 -22.30 21.10 -11.04
N VAL A 295 -23.04 20.53 -11.99
CA VAL A 295 -22.55 19.42 -12.84
C VAL A 295 -21.34 19.82 -13.66
N VAL A 296 -21.36 21.00 -14.30
CA VAL A 296 -20.22 21.50 -15.09
C VAL A 296 -19.01 21.75 -14.18
N GLY A 297 -19.21 22.35 -13.00
CA GLY A 297 -18.12 22.57 -12.04
C GLY A 297 -17.51 21.26 -11.53
N CYS A 298 -18.33 20.27 -11.23
CA CYS A 298 -17.90 18.91 -10.88
C CYS A 298 -17.09 18.28 -12.02
N ALA A 299 -17.56 18.38 -13.27
CA ALA A 299 -16.87 17.85 -14.43
C ALA A 299 -15.49 18.49 -14.64
N MET A 300 -15.37 19.81 -14.43
CA MET A 300 -14.09 20.52 -14.49
C MET A 300 -13.12 20.00 -13.41
N ILE A 301 -13.58 19.83 -12.17
CA ILE A 301 -12.72 19.35 -11.08
C ILE A 301 -12.32 17.89 -11.27
N ILE A 302 -13.21 17.05 -11.79
CA ILE A 302 -12.87 15.68 -12.19
C ILE A 302 -11.81 15.70 -13.30
N GLY A 303 -12.00 16.54 -14.33
CA GLY A 303 -11.01 16.75 -15.40
C GLY A 303 -9.65 17.19 -14.87
N MET A 304 -9.62 18.08 -13.87
CA MET A 304 -8.39 18.45 -13.17
C MET A 304 -7.69 17.23 -12.57
N VAL A 305 -8.43 16.33 -11.89
CA VAL A 305 -7.80 15.16 -11.28
C VAL A 305 -7.08 14.32 -12.32
N PHE A 306 -7.73 14.03 -13.45
CA PHE A 306 -7.11 13.28 -14.56
C PHE A 306 -5.82 13.97 -15.07
N LEU A 307 -5.86 15.29 -15.28
CA LEU A 307 -4.71 16.04 -15.77
C LEU A 307 -3.53 16.06 -14.80
N VAL A 308 -3.80 16.11 -13.49
CA VAL A 308 -2.77 16.21 -12.44
C VAL A 308 -2.19 14.83 -12.06
N THR A 309 -2.96 13.76 -12.23
CA THR A 309 -2.56 12.40 -11.80
C THR A 309 -1.92 11.57 -12.91
N GLU A 310 -2.21 11.83 -14.19
CA GLU A 310 -1.55 11.16 -15.30
C GLU A 310 -0.13 11.71 -15.54
N ARG A 311 0.85 10.81 -15.63
CA ARG A 311 2.22 11.13 -16.04
C ARG A 311 2.40 10.85 -17.53
N GLU A 312 3.21 11.65 -18.22
CA GLU A 312 3.65 11.33 -19.58
C GLU A 312 4.46 10.02 -19.59
N GLU A 313 4.12 9.13 -20.52
CA GLU A 313 4.97 8.02 -20.92
C GLU A 313 6.20 8.60 -21.64
N GLY A 314 7.25 8.91 -20.87
CA GLY A 314 8.48 9.46 -21.42
C GLY A 314 9.68 9.27 -20.48
N SER A 315 10.67 8.51 -20.97
CA SER A 315 12.04 8.37 -20.43
C SER A 315 12.23 7.53 -19.14
N GLY A 316 12.31 6.21 -19.29
CA GLY A 316 13.46 5.40 -18.83
C GLY A 316 13.88 5.35 -17.35
N GLY A 317 13.09 5.84 -16.39
CA GLY A 317 13.43 5.83 -14.96
C GLY A 317 12.40 5.10 -14.12
N ALA A 318 12.86 4.08 -13.37
CA ALA A 318 12.17 3.37 -12.29
C ALA A 318 10.66 3.09 -12.49
N ALA A 319 10.32 1.91 -13.05
CA ALA A 319 8.95 1.39 -13.09
C ALA A 319 8.21 1.58 -11.74
N SER A 320 7.12 2.33 -11.79
CA SER A 320 6.13 2.52 -10.72
C SER A 320 5.40 1.20 -10.45
N TYR A 321 4.85 1.05 -9.25
CA TYR A 321 4.02 -0.09 -8.93
C TYR A 321 2.66 0.03 -9.63
N ASP A 322 2.37 -0.86 -10.58
CA ASP A 322 1.14 -0.86 -11.39
C ASP A 322 0.05 -1.82 -10.85
N GLY A 323 0.17 -2.24 -9.59
CA GLY A 323 -0.69 -3.23 -8.95
C GLY A 323 -0.03 -4.61 -8.83
N ALA A 324 -0.79 -5.59 -8.31
CA ALA A 324 -0.38 -6.98 -8.19
C ALA A 324 -0.14 -7.56 -9.58
N ALA A 325 0.94 -8.32 -9.76
CA ALA A 325 1.26 -8.93 -11.06
C ALA A 325 0.42 -10.21 -11.36
N TYR A 326 -0.40 -10.66 -10.41
CA TYR A 326 -1.20 -11.88 -10.47
C TYR A 326 -2.42 -11.77 -9.54
N ASP A 327 -3.36 -12.69 -9.68
CA ASP A 327 -4.63 -12.71 -8.95
C ASP A 327 -4.41 -13.09 -7.47
N LEU A 328 -4.36 -12.08 -6.59
CA LEU A 328 -4.32 -12.27 -5.13
C LEU A 328 -5.75 -12.51 -4.59
N PRO A 329 -5.95 -13.31 -3.53
CA PRO A 329 -7.25 -13.35 -2.87
C PRO A 329 -7.64 -11.96 -2.33
N PRO A 330 -8.91 -11.55 -2.44
CA PRO A 330 -9.36 -10.26 -1.92
C PRO A 330 -9.00 -10.06 -0.45
N PHE A 331 -8.54 -8.86 -0.12
CA PHE A 331 -8.18 -8.38 1.22
C PHE A 331 -6.97 -9.07 1.86
N GLN A 332 -6.14 -9.77 1.07
CA GLN A 332 -4.86 -10.34 1.52
C GLN A 332 -3.63 -9.45 1.22
N GLY A 333 -3.80 -8.37 0.46
CA GLY A 333 -2.72 -7.43 0.13
C GLY A 333 -2.11 -6.81 1.39
N ARG A 334 -0.89 -7.20 1.73
CA ARG A 334 -0.18 -6.64 2.89
C ARG A 334 0.38 -5.26 2.52
N ALA A 335 0.51 -4.37 3.49
CA ALA A 335 1.10 -3.04 3.29
C ALA A 335 2.48 -3.06 2.58
N THR A 336 3.22 -4.18 2.66
CA THR A 336 4.44 -4.48 1.89
C THR A 336 4.29 -4.42 0.36
N GLU A 337 3.09 -4.54 -0.18
CA GLU A 337 2.79 -4.52 -1.62
C GLU A 337 2.43 -3.12 -2.13
N LEU A 338 2.25 -2.13 -1.25
CA LEU A 338 1.88 -0.74 -1.58
C LEU A 338 3.03 0.10 -2.19
N GLY A 339 4.06 -0.52 -2.76
CA GLY A 339 5.19 0.17 -3.39
C GLY A 339 6.28 0.71 -2.43
N TYR A 340 6.22 0.37 -1.13
CA TYR A 340 7.24 0.76 -0.16
C TYR A 340 8.58 0.03 -0.33
N TYR A 341 8.52 -1.19 -0.86
CA TYR A 341 9.68 -2.00 -1.17
C TYR A 341 9.68 -2.35 -2.65
N LYS A 342 10.84 -2.23 -3.28
CA LYS A 342 11.06 -2.63 -4.67
C LYS A 342 12.18 -3.66 -4.72
N ALA A 343 11.94 -4.80 -5.34
CA ALA A 343 13.00 -5.74 -5.69
C ALA A 343 13.53 -5.43 -7.09
N ARG A 344 14.86 -5.49 -7.25
CA ARG A 344 15.51 -5.50 -8.57
C ARG A 344 16.67 -6.49 -8.57
N ARG A 345 17.12 -6.92 -9.75
CA ARG A 345 18.37 -7.67 -9.87
C ARG A 345 19.52 -6.82 -9.31
N ALA A 346 20.42 -7.47 -8.58
CA ALA A 346 21.64 -6.85 -8.10
C ALA A 346 22.58 -6.59 -9.29
N THR A 347 23.26 -5.46 -9.25
CA THR A 347 24.33 -5.08 -10.17
C THR A 347 25.67 -5.16 -9.45
N ARG A 348 26.77 -4.98 -10.20
CA ARG A 348 28.12 -4.95 -9.59
C ARG A 348 28.27 -3.82 -8.57
N ASP A 349 27.57 -2.71 -8.76
CA ASP A 349 27.63 -1.56 -7.84
C ASP A 349 27.00 -1.87 -6.48
N ASP A 350 26.08 -2.85 -6.43
CA ASP A 350 25.46 -3.31 -5.19
C ASP A 350 26.37 -4.24 -4.38
N PHE A 351 27.51 -4.68 -4.91
CA PHE A 351 28.32 -5.76 -4.32
C PHE A 351 28.74 -5.48 -2.87
N GLU A 352 29.31 -4.29 -2.60
CA GLU A 352 29.76 -3.96 -1.24
C GLU A 352 28.58 -3.84 -0.26
N ARG A 353 27.44 -3.30 -0.73
CA ARG A 353 26.21 -3.19 0.09
C ARG A 353 25.60 -4.57 0.37
N ALA A 354 25.55 -5.45 -0.62
CA ALA A 354 25.07 -6.83 -0.47
C ALA A 354 26.00 -7.66 0.45
N LYS A 355 27.31 -7.46 0.33
CA LYS A 355 28.31 -8.07 1.22
C LYS A 355 28.12 -7.60 2.67
N ALA A 356 27.91 -6.31 2.90
CA ALA A 356 27.62 -5.78 4.24
C ALA A 356 26.33 -6.38 4.84
N LEU A 357 25.28 -6.56 4.02
CA LEU A 357 24.05 -7.24 4.44
C LEU A 357 24.31 -8.69 4.86
N LEU A 358 25.11 -9.44 4.10
CA LEU A 358 25.48 -10.81 4.49
C LEU A 358 26.23 -10.83 5.82
N GLU A 359 27.13 -9.88 6.06
CA GLU A 359 27.84 -9.77 7.34
C GLU A 359 26.88 -9.49 8.51
N ASP A 360 25.85 -8.65 8.31
CA ASP A 360 24.75 -8.47 9.25
C ASP A 360 23.94 -9.75 9.48
N GLY A 361 23.72 -10.53 8.43
CA GLY A 361 23.12 -11.86 8.49
C GLY A 361 23.93 -12.80 9.38
N HIS A 362 25.24 -12.89 9.16
CA HIS A 362 26.15 -13.70 9.96
C HIS A 362 26.18 -13.30 11.44
N ARG A 363 26.18 -11.98 11.72
CA ARG A 363 26.08 -11.47 13.10
C ARG A 363 24.76 -11.92 13.77
N ALA A 364 23.66 -11.93 13.02
CA ALA A 364 22.37 -12.36 13.52
C ALA A 364 22.33 -13.86 13.81
N MET A 365 22.88 -14.68 12.91
CA MET A 365 22.98 -16.14 13.13
C MET A 365 23.82 -16.44 14.38
N ALA A 366 24.95 -15.75 14.56
CA ALA A 366 25.77 -15.89 15.76
C ALA A 366 25.01 -15.52 17.06
N SER A 367 24.16 -14.48 17.02
CA SER A 367 23.34 -14.10 18.18
C SER A 367 22.27 -15.12 18.55
N LEU A 368 21.89 -16.00 17.62
CA LEU A 368 21.00 -17.14 17.84
C LEU A 368 21.75 -18.40 18.31
N GLY A 369 23.06 -18.32 18.53
CA GLY A 369 23.90 -19.47 18.90
C GLY A 369 24.29 -20.36 17.72
N ILE A 370 23.95 -19.98 16.48
CA ILE A 370 24.21 -20.79 15.29
C ILE A 370 25.69 -20.71 14.89
N ARG A 371 26.37 -21.86 14.90
CA ARG A 371 27.79 -21.96 14.52
C ARG A 371 27.93 -22.22 13.02
N GLU A 372 28.25 -21.19 12.26
CA GLU A 372 28.44 -21.29 10.80
C GLU A 372 29.81 -21.85 10.37
N GLY A 373 30.73 -22.01 11.33
CA GLY A 373 32.10 -22.47 11.11
C GLY A 373 33.07 -21.34 10.67
N LEU A 374 34.34 -21.70 10.47
CA LEU A 374 35.42 -20.74 10.17
C LEU A 374 35.27 -20.01 8.82
N LYS A 375 34.59 -20.62 7.84
CA LYS A 375 34.36 -20.03 6.51
C LYS A 375 32.89 -19.65 6.37
N LYS A 376 32.61 -18.34 6.44
CA LYS A 376 31.28 -17.76 6.20
C LYS A 376 30.82 -18.02 4.76
N TYR A 377 29.53 -18.32 4.60
CA TYR A 377 28.90 -18.67 3.32
C TYR A 377 27.79 -17.67 2.98
N PRO A 378 27.71 -17.14 1.74
CA PRO A 378 28.60 -17.37 0.61
C PRO A 378 29.91 -16.59 0.72
N SER A 379 30.94 -17.00 -0.03
CA SER A 379 32.16 -16.19 -0.15
C SER A 379 31.94 -15.00 -1.08
N ALA A 380 32.74 -13.94 -0.93
CA ALA A 380 32.76 -12.78 -1.82
C ALA A 380 32.77 -13.17 -3.32
N ARG A 381 33.62 -14.13 -3.70
CA ARG A 381 33.70 -14.64 -5.09
C ARG A 381 32.43 -15.36 -5.56
N ARG A 382 31.67 -15.99 -4.65
CA ARG A 382 30.41 -16.67 -4.98
C ARG A 382 29.26 -15.66 -5.07
N LEU A 383 29.25 -14.65 -4.20
CA LEU A 383 28.32 -13.52 -4.31
C LEU A 383 28.50 -12.80 -5.66
N MET A 384 29.74 -12.41 -6.00
CA MET A 384 30.01 -11.70 -7.27
C MET A 384 29.56 -12.52 -8.48
N ARG A 385 29.88 -13.82 -8.53
CA ARG A 385 29.42 -14.70 -9.62
C ARG A 385 27.89 -14.83 -9.68
N SER A 386 27.22 -14.81 -8.54
CA SER A 386 25.75 -14.86 -8.49
C SER A 386 25.12 -13.56 -8.99
N ILE A 387 25.75 -12.41 -8.71
CA ILE A 387 25.36 -11.10 -9.23
C ILE A 387 25.55 -11.07 -10.75
N ASP A 388 26.73 -11.47 -11.24
CA ASP A 388 27.04 -11.52 -12.67
C ASP A 388 26.11 -12.47 -13.44
N ALA A 389 25.70 -13.58 -12.82
CA ALA A 389 24.74 -14.51 -13.39
C ALA A 389 23.27 -14.04 -13.27
N GLY A 390 23.02 -12.85 -12.71
CA GLY A 390 21.69 -12.29 -12.50
C GLY A 390 20.85 -13.03 -11.44
N LYS A 391 21.43 -13.91 -10.64
CA LYS A 391 20.71 -14.77 -9.67
C LYS A 391 20.45 -14.08 -8.34
N THR A 392 21.08 -12.93 -8.10
CA THR A 392 20.94 -12.17 -6.84
C THR A 392 20.01 -10.98 -7.04
N TYR A 393 19.13 -10.76 -6.06
CA TYR A 393 18.16 -9.68 -6.02
C TYR A 393 18.37 -8.85 -4.75
N VAL A 394 18.17 -7.55 -4.88
CA VAL A 394 18.20 -6.59 -3.77
C VAL A 394 16.82 -5.98 -3.59
N VAL A 395 16.44 -5.76 -2.34
CA VAL A 395 15.22 -5.06 -1.94
C VAL A 395 15.59 -3.66 -1.50
N VAL A 396 15.06 -2.66 -2.19
CA VAL A 396 15.26 -1.25 -1.89
C VAL A 396 14.00 -0.66 -1.25
N ALA A 397 14.20 0.15 -0.22
CA ALA A 397 13.13 0.99 0.31
C ALA A 397 12.95 2.22 -0.60
N SER A 398 11.72 2.56 -0.95
CA SER A 398 11.43 3.82 -1.65
C SER A 398 11.77 4.99 -0.73
N SER A 399 12.78 5.80 -1.09
CA SER A 399 13.11 7.01 -0.34
C SER A 399 12.33 8.19 -0.91
N SER A 400 11.38 8.74 -0.16
CA SER A 400 10.85 10.09 -0.38
C SER A 400 11.71 11.19 0.29
N ASP A 401 12.83 10.84 0.91
CA ASP A 401 13.83 11.78 1.44
C ASP A 401 15.23 11.36 1.01
N SER A 402 15.68 11.82 -0.16
CA SER A 402 17.09 11.88 -0.51
C SER A 402 17.76 12.99 0.31
N ARG A 403 18.18 12.65 1.53
CA ARG A 403 19.29 13.33 2.22
C ARG A 403 20.14 12.30 2.95
N ALA A 404 21.46 12.49 2.81
CA ALA A 404 22.56 11.73 3.42
C ALA A 404 22.96 10.42 2.71
N ASP A 405 23.37 10.53 1.45
CA ASP A 405 24.75 10.23 1.02
C ASP A 405 24.86 10.62 -0.46
N GLY A 406 26.02 11.14 -0.88
CA GLY A 406 26.25 11.66 -2.24
C GLY A 406 26.21 10.64 -3.38
N SER A 407 25.42 9.56 -3.27
CA SER A 407 25.18 8.63 -4.37
C SER A 407 23.91 9.01 -5.15
N SER A 408 23.97 8.87 -6.46
CA SER A 408 22.94 9.19 -7.46
C SER A 408 21.49 8.93 -7.02
N ALA A 409 20.62 9.88 -7.39
CA ALA A 409 19.23 10.04 -6.95
C ALA A 409 18.22 8.93 -7.34
N ASP A 410 18.67 7.75 -7.79
CA ASP A 410 17.79 6.67 -8.30
C ASP A 410 17.99 5.31 -7.61
N GLU A 411 18.86 5.22 -6.59
CA GLU A 411 19.12 3.98 -5.85
C GLU A 411 18.63 4.09 -4.41
N GLY A 412 17.36 3.77 -4.17
CA GLY A 412 16.81 3.65 -2.82
C GLY A 412 17.66 2.74 -1.92
N ARG A 413 17.64 2.99 -0.60
CA ARG A 413 18.46 2.25 0.37
C ARG A 413 18.18 0.75 0.28
N ILE A 414 19.23 -0.06 0.07
CA ILE A 414 19.13 -1.53 0.10
C ILE A 414 18.89 -1.99 1.54
N ILE A 415 17.76 -2.65 1.76
CA ILE A 415 17.28 -3.10 3.07
C ILE A 415 17.13 -4.63 3.16
N GLY A 416 17.30 -5.32 2.03
CA GLY A 416 17.29 -6.78 1.99
C GLY A 416 17.92 -7.32 0.72
N MET A 417 18.23 -8.61 0.73
CA MET A 417 18.70 -9.35 -0.43
C MET A 417 18.27 -10.80 -0.37
N PHE A 418 18.23 -11.44 -1.52
CA PHE A 418 18.04 -12.88 -1.68
C PHE A 418 18.64 -13.33 -3.00
N ALA A 419 18.93 -14.62 -3.11
CA ALA A 419 19.32 -15.24 -4.36
C ALA A 419 18.30 -16.31 -4.74
N LEU A 420 17.94 -16.34 -6.02
CA LEU A 420 17.04 -17.34 -6.56
C LEU A 420 17.71 -18.00 -7.76
N ASN A 421 17.84 -19.33 -7.70
CA ASN A 421 18.43 -20.12 -8.76
C ASN A 421 17.36 -21.02 -9.42
N PRO A 422 16.90 -20.71 -10.64
CA PRO A 422 15.91 -21.53 -11.34
C PRO A 422 16.47 -22.90 -11.76
N GLN A 423 17.79 -23.09 -11.72
CA GLN A 423 18.45 -24.37 -12.01
C GLN A 423 18.59 -25.25 -10.75
N GLY A 424 18.00 -24.85 -9.62
CA GLY A 424 18.14 -25.56 -8.33
C GLY A 424 19.52 -25.42 -7.69
N ASP A 425 19.73 -26.04 -6.53
CA ASP A 425 21.05 -26.12 -5.90
C ASP A 425 21.65 -27.52 -6.17
N PRO A 426 22.82 -27.63 -6.82
CA PRO A 426 23.51 -28.92 -6.99
C PRO A 426 23.75 -29.67 -5.66
N ALA A 427 23.81 -28.96 -4.54
CA ALA A 427 23.94 -29.57 -3.22
C ALA A 427 22.72 -30.43 -2.83
N TYR A 428 21.53 -30.11 -3.33
CA TYR A 428 20.31 -30.86 -3.05
C TYR A 428 20.28 -32.22 -3.77
N ALA A 429 21.08 -32.43 -4.83
CA ALA A 429 21.22 -33.74 -5.47
C ALA A 429 21.90 -34.79 -4.57
N HIS A 430 22.62 -34.35 -3.54
CA HIS A 430 23.36 -35.22 -2.61
C HIS A 430 22.83 -35.14 -1.18
N MET A 431 21.61 -34.64 -1.00
CA MET A 431 20.99 -34.57 0.32
C MET A 431 20.44 -35.93 0.74
N THR A 432 20.56 -36.28 2.01
CA THR A 432 19.97 -37.48 2.61
C THR A 432 19.13 -37.11 3.82
N GLY A 433 17.99 -37.78 4.03
CA GLY A 433 17.14 -37.62 5.22
C GLY A 433 15.72 -37.09 4.94
N ALA A 434 15.52 -36.35 3.85
CA ALA A 434 14.22 -35.84 3.44
C ALA A 434 14.03 -35.93 1.93
N LYS A 435 12.78 -35.83 1.48
CA LYS A 435 12.41 -35.72 0.06
C LYS A 435 11.60 -34.44 -0.16
N TRP A 436 11.79 -33.83 -1.33
CA TRP A 436 10.92 -32.75 -1.80
C TRP A 436 9.50 -33.29 -2.04
N ALA A 437 8.50 -32.46 -1.79
CA ALA A 437 7.09 -32.71 -2.08
C ALA A 437 6.83 -32.76 -3.60
N THR A 438 7.56 -31.97 -4.39
CA THR A 438 7.58 -32.11 -5.86
C THR A 438 8.76 -32.96 -6.33
N GLU A 439 8.48 -33.94 -7.20
CA GLU A 439 9.52 -34.75 -7.82
C GLU A 439 10.31 -33.92 -8.86
N PRO A 440 11.65 -34.06 -8.90
CA PRO A 440 12.45 -33.36 -9.89
C PRO A 440 12.15 -33.90 -11.29
N SER A 441 11.70 -33.03 -12.19
CA SER A 441 11.42 -33.34 -13.60
C SER A 441 12.65 -33.76 -14.39
N SER A 442 13.84 -33.23 -14.05
CA SER A 442 15.14 -33.56 -14.65
C SER A 442 16.28 -33.02 -13.77
N PRO A 443 17.46 -33.68 -13.69
CA PRO A 443 18.62 -33.19 -12.96
C PRO A 443 19.14 -31.82 -13.44
N ASP A 444 19.02 -31.54 -14.75
CA ASP A 444 19.56 -30.33 -15.38
C ASP A 444 18.54 -29.18 -15.48
N ASN A 445 17.26 -29.49 -15.28
CA ASN A 445 16.18 -28.50 -15.23
C ASN A 445 15.14 -28.91 -14.19
N PRO A 446 15.40 -28.65 -12.91
CA PRO A 446 14.46 -29.00 -11.86
C PRO A 446 13.17 -28.20 -12.01
N ALA A 447 12.06 -28.81 -11.62
CA ALA A 447 10.75 -28.15 -11.58
C ALA A 447 10.71 -27.03 -10.51
N TYR A 448 11.69 -26.98 -9.61
CA TYR A 448 11.79 -26.02 -8.52
C TYR A 448 12.85 -24.93 -8.74
N SER A 449 12.67 -23.79 -8.07
CA SER A 449 13.75 -22.80 -7.87
C SER A 449 14.36 -22.95 -6.47
N ALA A 450 15.69 -22.86 -6.36
CA ALA A 450 16.37 -22.83 -5.06
C ALA A 450 16.48 -21.39 -4.54
N LEU A 451 15.93 -21.13 -3.35
CA LEU A 451 15.99 -19.84 -2.68
C LEU A 451 17.10 -19.85 -1.61
N HIS A 452 18.03 -18.90 -1.72
CA HIS A 452 19.17 -18.75 -0.82
C HIS A 452 19.36 -17.32 -0.35
N TRP A 453 20.19 -17.16 0.69
CA TRP A 453 20.75 -15.88 1.15
C TRP A 453 19.70 -14.81 1.49
N VAL A 454 18.51 -15.24 1.91
CA VAL A 454 17.46 -14.35 2.41
C VAL A 454 18.01 -13.59 3.62
N THR A 455 18.29 -12.31 3.42
CA THR A 455 18.93 -11.46 4.42
C THR A 455 18.22 -10.12 4.48
N VAL A 456 17.93 -9.66 5.69
CA VAL A 456 17.25 -8.39 5.95
C VAL A 456 18.12 -7.54 6.88
N ALA A 457 18.32 -6.28 6.49
CA ALA A 457 19.05 -5.28 7.27
C ALA A 457 18.51 -5.22 8.69
N ALA A 458 19.38 -5.12 9.69
CA ALA A 458 19.00 -5.22 11.10
C ALA A 458 17.88 -4.23 11.48
N ASP A 459 17.94 -3.00 10.98
CA ASP A 459 16.97 -1.95 11.23
C ASP A 459 15.68 -2.07 10.39
N ALA A 460 15.69 -2.89 9.33
CA ALA A 460 14.53 -3.21 8.49
C ALA A 460 13.82 -4.53 8.89
N ARG A 461 14.37 -5.28 9.85
CA ARG A 461 13.73 -6.49 10.39
C ARG A 461 12.39 -6.15 11.04
N ARG A 462 11.45 -7.10 10.98
CA ARG A 462 10.07 -6.99 11.49
C ARG A 462 9.23 -5.89 10.81
N ARG A 463 9.66 -5.38 9.65
CA ARG A 463 8.88 -4.44 8.81
C ARG A 463 8.27 -5.11 7.57
N GLY A 464 8.06 -6.43 7.63
CA GLY A 464 7.51 -7.21 6.51
C GLY A 464 8.48 -7.54 5.35
N VAL A 465 9.72 -7.03 5.38
CA VAL A 465 10.72 -7.23 4.29
C VAL A 465 10.98 -8.70 3.97
N GLY A 466 11.10 -9.57 4.99
CA GLY A 466 11.31 -11.00 4.77
C GLY A 466 10.14 -11.66 4.03
N GLY A 467 8.92 -11.27 4.38
CA GLY A 467 7.72 -11.73 3.69
C GLY A 467 7.62 -11.21 2.26
N TYR A 468 7.99 -9.94 2.04
CA TYR A 468 8.13 -9.38 0.69
C TYR A 468 9.15 -10.13 -0.16
N ILE A 469 10.28 -10.53 0.43
CA ILE A 469 11.28 -11.37 -0.24
C ILE A 469 10.67 -12.71 -0.67
N LEU A 470 9.98 -13.42 0.24
CA LEU A 470 9.37 -14.71 -0.08
C LEU A 470 8.34 -14.58 -1.22
N GLY A 471 7.39 -13.65 -1.11
CA GLY A 471 6.40 -13.42 -2.18
C GLY A 471 7.03 -12.95 -3.50
N THR A 472 8.15 -12.22 -3.45
CA THR A 472 8.89 -11.84 -4.67
C THR A 472 9.62 -13.04 -5.28
N ALA A 473 10.23 -13.89 -4.47
CA ALA A 473 10.86 -15.11 -4.93
C ALA A 473 9.85 -16.03 -5.61
N GLU A 474 8.66 -16.21 -5.00
CA GLU A 474 7.53 -16.96 -5.57
C GLU A 474 7.13 -16.42 -6.95
N ARG A 475 6.98 -15.09 -7.07
CA ARG A 475 6.69 -14.44 -8.36
C ARG A 475 7.74 -14.73 -9.43
N ILE A 476 9.02 -14.59 -9.09
CA ILE A 476 10.11 -14.81 -10.05
C ILE A 476 10.14 -16.28 -10.48
N ALA A 477 10.01 -17.21 -9.52
CA ALA A 477 9.99 -18.65 -9.82
C ALA A 477 8.80 -19.04 -10.73
N LYS A 478 7.61 -18.49 -10.49
CA LYS A 478 6.45 -18.67 -11.39
C LYS A 478 6.71 -18.13 -12.79
N GLY A 479 7.31 -16.94 -12.88
CA GLY A 479 7.70 -16.33 -14.15
C GLY A 479 8.72 -17.16 -14.94
N ASP A 480 9.60 -17.88 -14.23
CA ASP A 480 10.56 -18.83 -14.81
C ASP A 480 9.96 -20.22 -15.10
N GLY A 481 8.63 -20.39 -14.96
CA GLY A 481 7.90 -21.63 -15.26
C GLY A 481 8.11 -22.74 -14.23
N LYS A 482 8.45 -22.39 -12.99
CA LYS A 482 8.72 -23.36 -11.91
C LYS A 482 7.44 -23.66 -11.12
N VAL A 483 7.32 -24.91 -10.66
CA VAL A 483 6.16 -25.43 -9.92
C VAL A 483 6.32 -25.31 -8.40
N SER A 484 7.55 -25.12 -7.92
CA SER A 484 7.84 -25.01 -6.49
C SER A 484 9.08 -24.16 -6.19
N ILE A 485 9.24 -23.75 -4.93
CA ILE A 485 10.46 -23.18 -4.38
C ILE A 485 10.97 -24.06 -3.24
N CYS A 486 12.23 -24.43 -3.31
CA CYS A 486 12.94 -25.17 -2.27
C CYS A 486 13.96 -24.27 -1.57
N CYS A 487 14.11 -24.42 -0.27
CA CYS A 487 15.16 -23.75 0.49
C CYS A 487 15.63 -24.59 1.68
N ASP A 488 16.86 -24.34 2.12
CA ASP A 488 17.46 -24.91 3.33
C ASP A 488 17.81 -23.81 4.32
N ILE A 489 17.58 -24.08 5.61
CA ILE A 489 17.96 -23.22 6.72
C ILE A 489 18.76 -24.00 7.75
N TYR A 490 19.50 -23.30 8.60
CA TYR A 490 20.03 -23.91 9.82
C TYR A 490 18.86 -24.36 10.69
N GLU A 491 18.96 -25.55 11.29
CA GLU A 491 17.88 -26.13 12.10
C GLU A 491 17.44 -25.20 13.22
N ASP A 492 18.41 -24.54 13.87
CA ASP A 492 18.18 -23.60 14.97
C ASP A 492 17.75 -22.19 14.51
N ASN A 493 17.57 -21.93 13.21
CA ASN A 493 17.10 -20.63 12.71
C ASN A 493 15.58 -20.50 12.87
N VAL A 494 15.13 -20.43 14.13
CA VAL A 494 13.71 -20.30 14.49
C VAL A 494 13.01 -19.13 13.79
N PRO A 495 13.60 -17.91 13.69
CA PRO A 495 12.92 -16.80 13.01
C PRO A 495 12.63 -17.06 11.53
N MET A 496 13.55 -17.71 10.82
CA MET A 496 13.33 -18.06 9.40
C MET A 496 12.35 -19.22 9.27
N ARG A 497 12.40 -20.21 10.18
CA ARG A 497 11.44 -21.32 10.23
C ARG A 497 9.99 -20.80 10.38
N GLU A 498 9.76 -19.93 11.37
CA GLU A 498 8.44 -19.32 11.59
C GLU A 498 7.98 -18.51 10.38
N LEU A 499 8.89 -17.73 9.77
CA LEU A 499 8.58 -16.96 8.57
C LEU A 499 8.13 -17.86 7.42
N LEU A 500 8.89 -18.91 7.10
CA LEU A 500 8.57 -19.86 6.03
C LEU A 500 7.21 -20.52 6.25
N LEU A 501 6.96 -21.06 7.45
CA LEU A 501 5.69 -21.69 7.79
C LEU A 501 4.51 -20.72 7.67
N SER A 502 4.67 -19.47 8.13
CA SER A 502 3.64 -18.43 8.03
C SER A 502 3.32 -17.99 6.59
N TYR A 503 4.20 -18.33 5.64
CA TYR A 503 4.06 -18.07 4.21
C TYR A 503 3.73 -19.35 3.40
N GLY A 504 3.28 -20.40 4.09
CA GLY A 504 2.77 -21.62 3.45
C GLY A 504 3.85 -22.58 2.94
N TYR A 505 5.12 -22.36 3.29
CA TYR A 505 6.14 -23.38 3.06
C TYR A 505 5.91 -24.56 3.99
N GLN A 506 6.01 -25.76 3.44
CA GLN A 506 5.92 -27.02 4.16
C GLN A 506 7.31 -27.45 4.64
N PHE A 507 7.40 -27.98 5.85
CA PHE A 507 8.62 -28.59 6.35
C PHE A 507 8.78 -29.99 5.76
N CYS A 508 9.84 -30.22 4.99
CA CYS A 508 10.09 -31.50 4.31
C CYS A 508 10.92 -32.48 5.15
N GLY A 509 11.66 -31.97 6.15
CA GLY A 509 12.49 -32.76 7.04
C GLY A 509 13.87 -32.15 7.31
N ASN A 510 14.67 -32.84 8.11
CA ASN A 510 16.08 -32.50 8.31
C ASN A 510 16.94 -33.30 7.33
N VAL A 511 17.96 -32.66 6.76
CA VAL A 511 18.87 -33.25 5.79
C VAL A 511 20.32 -33.08 6.18
N GLU A 512 21.11 -34.07 5.77
CA GLU A 512 22.56 -33.98 5.70
C GLU A 512 22.96 -33.59 4.28
N ILE A 513 23.66 -32.46 4.15
CA ILE A 513 24.26 -32.03 2.88
C ILE A 513 25.77 -32.27 2.96
N ARG A 514 26.25 -33.25 2.18
CA ARG A 514 27.68 -33.58 2.11
C ARG A 514 28.37 -32.75 1.03
N SER A 515 29.41 -32.03 1.42
CA SER A 515 30.28 -31.36 0.45
C SER A 515 31.22 -32.36 -0.25
N ARG A 516 31.75 -31.98 -1.42
CA ARG A 516 32.79 -32.76 -2.13
C ARG A 516 34.03 -33.10 -1.28
N PHE A 517 34.29 -32.35 -0.21
CA PHE A 517 35.43 -32.56 0.70
C PHE A 517 35.02 -33.27 2.01
N GLY A 518 33.90 -34.00 2.02
CA GLY A 518 33.48 -34.81 3.16
C GLY A 518 32.88 -34.05 4.36
N ARG A 519 32.81 -32.71 4.33
CA ARG A 519 32.10 -31.94 5.38
C ARG A 519 30.60 -32.18 5.28
N VAL A 520 29.99 -32.59 6.39
CA VAL A 520 28.54 -32.76 6.55
C VAL A 520 27.94 -31.49 7.15
N LYS A 521 26.83 -31.02 6.57
CA LYS A 521 26.05 -29.90 7.10
C LYS A 521 24.64 -30.39 7.43
N HIS A 522 24.18 -30.06 8.62
CA HIS A 522 22.80 -30.31 9.04
C HIS A 522 21.93 -29.10 8.72
N ARG A 523 20.78 -29.35 8.11
CA ARG A 523 19.85 -28.34 7.60
C ARG A 523 18.41 -28.81 7.76
N ALA A 524 17.52 -27.87 8.03
CA ALA A 524 16.08 -28.06 7.87
C ALA A 524 15.66 -27.57 6.48
N VAL A 525 14.95 -28.40 5.72
CA VAL A 525 14.50 -28.05 4.36
C VAL A 525 13.01 -27.77 4.30
N PHE A 526 12.65 -26.81 3.45
CA PHE A 526 11.29 -26.32 3.27
C PHE A 526 10.96 -26.17 1.79
N GLU A 527 9.71 -26.44 1.46
CA GLU A 527 9.20 -26.32 0.10
C GLU A 527 7.86 -25.63 0.03
N ARG A 528 7.70 -24.76 -0.97
CA ARG A 528 6.42 -24.14 -1.32
C ARG A 528 6.04 -24.55 -2.73
N VAL A 529 4.93 -25.27 -2.87
CA VAL A 529 4.27 -25.49 -4.18
C VAL A 529 3.59 -24.18 -4.59
N LEU A 530 3.82 -23.73 -5.82
CA LEU A 530 3.50 -22.38 -6.31
C LEU A 530 2.08 -22.25 -6.88
#